data_AF-A0A0R3N668-F1
#
_entry.id   AF-A0A0R3N668-F1
#
_cell.length_a   1.000
_cell.length_b   1.000
_cell.length_c   1.000
_cell.angle_alpha   90.00
_cell.angle_beta   90.00
_cell.angle_gamma   90.00
#
_symmetry.space_group_name_H-M   'P 1'
#
loop_
_entity.id
_entity.type
_entity.pdbx_description
1 polymer ?
#
loop_
_entity_poly.entity_id
_entity_poly.type
_entity_poly.pdbx_seq_one_letter_code
_entity_poly.pdbx_strand_id
1 'polypeptide(L)'
;MYGLDWPKGNDAPLLYEALDIAMPYLEKGGLAGRVVNAEELVAAEILDAWRRGVRHKIALANAGIVAAERQVGMLPSVFPKSG
;
A
#
# COMPACT_ATOMS: atom_id res chain seq x y z
N MET A 1 -4.46 -12.25 5.18
CA MET A 1 -3.40 -12.98 5.93
C MET A 1 -2.08 -12.65 5.22
N TYR A 2 -1.28 -11.74 5.77
CA TYR A 2 -0.04 -11.28 5.11
C TYR A 2 0.90 -12.46 4.87
N GLY A 3 1.50 -12.51 3.67
CA GLY A 3 2.36 -13.61 3.24
C GLY A 3 3.56 -13.84 4.14
N LEU A 4 4.29 -14.93 3.86
CA LEU A 4 5.49 -15.39 4.61
C LEU A 4 6.58 -14.32 4.81
N ASP A 5 6.53 -13.24 4.03
CA ASP A 5 7.52 -12.16 3.97
C ASP A 5 7.21 -10.94 4.85
N TRP A 6 6.05 -10.88 5.51
CA TRP A 6 5.72 -9.75 6.38
C TRP A 6 6.60 -9.76 7.64
N PRO A 7 7.28 -8.65 7.99
CA PRO A 7 8.14 -8.60 9.17
C PRO A 7 7.35 -8.92 10.43
N LYS A 8 7.87 -9.88 11.21
CA LYS A 8 7.41 -10.23 12.55
C LYS A 8 8.54 -9.85 13.52
N GLY A 9 8.33 -8.84 14.36
CA GLY A 9 9.38 -8.30 15.23
C GLY A 9 9.19 -6.82 15.57
N ASN A 10 10.24 -6.13 16.04
CA ASN A 10 10.15 -4.74 16.50
C ASN A 10 9.67 -3.73 15.45
N ASP A 11 9.88 -4.01 14.16
CA ASP A 11 9.40 -3.15 13.07
C ASP A 11 7.99 -3.51 12.61
N ALA A 12 7.42 -4.62 13.07
CA ALA A 12 6.07 -5.04 12.71
C ALA A 12 5.00 -4.02 13.10
N PRO A 13 5.02 -3.41 14.31
CA PRO A 13 4.07 -2.36 14.68
C PRO A 13 4.04 -1.20 13.68
N LEU A 14 5.21 -0.78 13.16
CA LEU A 14 5.29 0.31 12.18
C LEU A 14 4.56 -0.02 10.87
N LEU A 15 4.72 -1.25 10.39
CA LEU A 15 4.11 -1.69 9.13
C LEU A 15 2.62 -1.95 9.29
N TYR A 16 2.20 -2.47 10.45
CA TYR A 16 0.77 -2.58 10.78
C TYR A 16 0.12 -1.20 10.91
N GLU A 17 0.76 -0.25 11.59
CA GLU A 17 0.25 1.13 11.68
C GLU A 17 0.14 1.80 10.30
N ALA A 18 1.10 1.57 9.40
CA ALA A 18 1.02 2.08 8.04
C ALA A 18 -0.18 1.50 7.28
N LEU A 19 -0.45 0.21 7.47
CA LEU A 19 -1.58 -0.46 6.84
C LEU A 19 -2.92 0.00 7.44
N ASP A 20 -2.98 0.18 8.77
CA ASP A 20 -4.15 0.72 9.49
C ASP A 20 -4.45 2.19 9.13
N ILE A 21 -3.49 2.91 8.54
CA ILE A 21 -3.72 4.23 7.94
C ILE A 21 -4.24 4.09 6.51
N ALA A 22 -3.62 3.23 5.71
CA ALA A 22 -3.91 3.10 4.28
C ALA A 22 -5.28 2.47 4.00
N MET A 23 -5.64 1.40 4.70
CA MET A 23 -6.87 0.66 4.43
C MET A 23 -8.14 1.48 4.71
N PRO A 24 -8.27 2.19 5.86
CA PRO A 24 -9.44 3.04 6.08
C PRO A 24 -9.54 4.20 5.09
N TYR A 25 -8.42 4.71 4.58
CA TYR A 25 -8.44 5.71 3.51
C TYR A 25 -9.08 5.15 2.25
N LEU A 26 -8.64 3.97 1.81
CA LEU A 26 -9.15 3.32 0.60
C LEU A 26 -10.61 2.86 0.76
N GLU A 27 -11.00 2.40 1.94
CA GLU A 27 -12.39 2.04 2.26
C GLU A 27 -13.30 3.27 2.22
N LYS A 28 -12.92 4.36 2.90
CA LYS A 28 -13.70 5.61 2.89
C LYS A 28 -13.79 6.25 1.50
N GLY A 29 -12.74 6.12 0.70
CA GLY A 29 -12.72 6.59 -0.69
C GLY A 29 -13.53 5.71 -1.66
N GLY A 30 -14.09 4.58 -1.21
CA GLY A 30 -14.76 3.61 -2.09
C GLY A 30 -13.79 2.90 -3.06
N LEU A 31 -12.49 2.97 -2.78
CA LEU A 31 -11.41 2.39 -3.58
C LEU A 31 -11.17 0.92 -3.27
N ALA A 32 -11.42 0.50 -2.03
CA ALA A 32 -11.25 -0.90 -1.60
C ALA A 32 -12.11 -1.89 -2.42
N GLY A 33 -13.28 -1.47 -2.92
CA GLY A 33 -14.13 -2.29 -3.79
C GLY A 33 -13.78 -2.22 -5.29
N ARG A 34 -12.85 -1.34 -5.68
CA ARG A 34 -12.42 -1.12 -7.07
C ARG A 34 -11.03 -1.68 -7.36
N VAL A 35 -10.24 -1.90 -6.32
CA VAL A 35 -8.93 -2.53 -6.38
C VAL A 35 -9.07 -4.00 -5.99
N VAL A 36 -8.79 -4.91 -6.92
CA VAL A 36 -8.76 -6.35 -6.63
C VAL A 36 -7.62 -6.62 -5.65
N ASN A 37 -7.92 -7.26 -4.52
CA ASN A 37 -6.97 -7.55 -3.45
C ASN A 37 -6.23 -6.30 -2.91
N ALA A 38 -6.97 -5.20 -2.69
CA ALA A 38 -6.44 -3.92 -2.22
C ALA A 38 -5.48 -4.05 -1.01
N GLU A 39 -5.85 -4.85 -0.01
CA GLU A 39 -5.02 -5.07 1.18
C GLU A 39 -3.66 -5.71 0.84
N GLU A 40 -3.65 -6.67 -0.08
CA GLU A 40 -2.43 -7.39 -0.49
C GLU A 40 -1.50 -6.50 -1.31
N LEU A 41 -2.06 -5.70 -2.24
CA LEU A 41 -1.31 -4.69 -2.99
C LEU A 41 -0.68 -3.65 -2.05
N VAL A 42 -1.48 -3.09 -1.15
CA VAL A 42 -1.05 -2.05 -0.20
C VAL A 42 0.03 -2.60 0.72
N ALA A 43 -0.14 -3.82 1.23
CA ALA A 43 0.88 -4.50 2.01
C ALA A 43 2.18 -4.67 1.21
N ALA A 44 2.12 -5.18 -0.02
CA ALA A 44 3.31 -5.40 -0.84
C ALA A 44 4.11 -4.09 -1.06
N GLU A 45 3.42 -2.98 -1.31
CA GLU A 45 4.06 -1.68 -1.56
C GLU A 45 4.62 -1.04 -0.28
N ILE A 46 3.92 -1.18 0.85
CA ILE A 46 4.45 -0.79 2.16
C ILE A 46 5.74 -1.57 2.46
N LEU A 47 5.75 -2.87 2.19
CA LEU A 47 6.91 -3.72 2.42
C LEU A 47 8.08 -3.35 1.50
N ASP A 48 7.83 -3.07 0.22
CA ASP A 48 8.86 -2.63 -0.72
C ASP A 48 9.46 -1.26 -0.31
N ALA A 49 8.61 -0.28 0.04
CA ALA A 49 9.07 1.01 0.53
C ALA A 49 9.92 0.88 1.81
N TRP A 50 9.53 0.00 2.73
CA TRP A 50 10.32 -0.30 3.91
C TRP A 50 11.65 -0.99 3.56
N ARG A 51 11.67 -1.97 2.64
CA ARG A 51 12.90 -2.60 2.15
C ARG A 51 13.86 -1.58 1.51
N ARG A 52 13.33 -0.51 0.91
CA ARG A 52 14.11 0.64 0.37
C ARG A 52 14.60 1.65 1.42
N GLY A 53 14.29 1.44 2.70
CA GLY A 53 14.78 2.29 3.80
C GLY A 53 13.77 3.30 4.35
N VAL A 54 12.52 3.31 3.87
CA VAL A 54 11.49 4.18 4.47
C VAL A 54 11.15 3.67 5.87
N ARG A 55 11.19 4.56 6.86
CA ARG A 55 10.89 4.24 8.27
C ARG A 55 9.78 5.12 8.88
N HIS A 56 9.18 5.99 8.08
CA HIS A 56 8.09 6.87 8.52
C HIS A 56 6.74 6.27 8.13
N LYS A 57 5.88 5.99 9.11
CA LYS A 57 4.59 5.28 8.90
C LYS A 57 3.67 5.91 7.87
N ILE A 58 3.56 7.25 7.87
CA ILE A 58 2.71 7.95 6.89
C ILE A 58 3.31 7.83 5.49
N ALA A 59 4.64 7.84 5.35
CA ALA A 59 5.28 7.70 4.04
C ALA A 59 5.08 6.28 3.48
N LEU A 60 5.11 5.27 4.36
CA LEU A 60 4.78 3.89 4.01
C LEU A 60 3.31 3.76 3.60
N ALA A 61 2.38 4.28 4.40
CA ALA A 61 0.95 4.26 4.09
C ALA A 61 0.65 4.93 2.73
N ASN A 62 1.27 6.09 2.49
CA ASN A 62 1.13 6.81 1.23
C ASN A 62 1.64 6.01 0.03
N ALA A 63 2.71 5.22 0.18
CA ALA A 63 3.19 4.36 -0.90
C ALA A 63 2.11 3.35 -1.33
N GLY A 64 1.47 2.69 -0.36
CA GLY A 64 0.36 1.77 -0.61
C GLY A 64 -0.88 2.45 -1.22
N ILE A 65 -1.26 3.62 -0.70
CA ILE A 65 -2.38 4.41 -1.23
C ILE A 65 -2.14 4.80 -2.70
N VAL A 66 -0.96 5.34 -3.01
CA VAL A 66 -0.60 5.76 -4.37
C VAL A 66 -0.64 4.58 -5.34
N ALA A 67 -0.22 3.39 -4.91
CA ALA A 67 -0.30 2.20 -5.75
C ALA A 67 -1.75 1.79 -6.03
N ALA A 68 -2.60 1.80 -5.01
CA ALA A 68 -4.04 1.52 -5.17
C ALA A 68 -4.72 2.55 -6.09
N GLU A 69 -4.45 3.84 -5.92
CA GLU A 69 -4.98 4.93 -6.75
C GLU A 69 -4.51 4.86 -8.21
N ARG A 70 -3.28 4.40 -8.46
CA ARG A 70 -2.80 4.13 -9.82
C ARG A 70 -3.57 3.00 -10.48
N GLN A 71 -3.87 1.93 -9.74
CA GLN A 71 -4.59 0.79 -10.30
C GLN A 71 -6.03 1.13 -10.71
N VAL A 72 -6.70 2.02 -9.99
CA VAL A 72 -8.03 2.53 -10.38
C VAL A 72 -7.99 3.70 -11.37
N GLY A 73 -6.79 4.13 -11.80
CA GLY A 73 -6.62 5.24 -12.74
C GLY A 73 -6.97 6.62 -12.17
N MET A 74 -7.00 6.77 -10.83
CA MET A 74 -7.16 8.07 -10.18
C MET A 74 -5.89 8.93 -10.24
N LEU A 75 -4.73 8.28 -10.36
CA LEU A 75 -3.47 8.94 -10.68
C LEU A 75 -3.10 8.66 -12.14
N PRO A 76 -2.55 9.65 -12.87
CA PRO A 76 -2.06 9.41 -14.22
C PRO A 76 -0.99 8.31 -14.18
N SER A 77 -1.18 7.28 -15.02
CA SER A 77 -0.15 6.27 -15.24
C SER A 77 1.11 6.96 -15.76
N VAL A 78 2.21 6.88 -15.01
CA VAL A 78 3.53 7.34 -15.47
C VAL A 78 4.09 6.38 -16.52
N PHE A 79 3.50 5.19 -16.66
CA PHE A 79 3.85 4.22 -17.69
C PHE A 79 2.95 4.40 -18.92
N PRO A 80 3.51 4.56 -20.12
CA PRO A 80 2.72 4.58 -21.35
C PRO A 80 2.02 3.23 -21.53
N LYS A 81 0.74 3.27 -21.91
CA LYS A 81 0.04 2.07 -22.37
C LYS A 81 0.68 1.65 -23.68
N SER A 82 1.41 0.54 -23.69
CA SER A 82 1.85 -0.11 -24.92
C SER A 82 0.59 -0.53 -25.69
N GLY A 83 0.34 0.12 -26.82
CA GLY A 83 -0.67 -0.27 -27.80
C GLY A 83 -0.19 -1.40 -28.69
#